data_AF-A0A1G1CIW1-F1
#
_entry.id   AF-A0A1G1CIW1-F1
#
_cell.length_a   1.000
_cell.length_b   1.000
_cell.length_c   1.000
_cell.angle_alpha   90.00
_cell.angle_beta   90.00
_cell.angle_gamma   90.00
#
_symmetry.space_group_name_H-M   'P 1'
#
loop_
_entity.id
_entity.type
_entity.pdbx_description
1 polymer ?
#
loop_
_entity_poly.entity_id
_entity_poly.type
_entity_poly.pdbx_seq_one_letter_code
_entity_poly.pdbx_strand_id
1 'polypeptide(L)'
;MGKTLTGKQREKLIKQFGHVPTKEEIFQKIEESQERLVSSLAGMWQTAPDDPKIKGKILEAMEKAMKLRQNVYKTVLKEEPPEIRPPEKLLENMKIKKH
;
A
#
# COMPACT_ATOMS: atom_id res chain seq x y z
N MET A 1 -5.10 8.97 26.11
CA MET A 1 -4.24 7.91 26.70
C MET A 1 -4.03 6.82 25.64
N GLY A 2 -2.80 6.62 25.17
CA GLY A 2 -2.51 5.55 24.21
C GLY A 2 -2.59 4.19 24.90
N LYS A 3 -3.34 3.23 24.32
CA LYS A 3 -3.39 1.86 24.85
C LYS A 3 -2.01 1.23 24.73
N THR A 4 -1.39 0.93 25.86
CA THR A 4 -0.17 0.12 25.93
C THR A 4 -0.46 -1.32 25.52
N LEU A 5 0.47 -1.94 24.79
CA LEU A 5 0.35 -3.34 24.39
C LEU A 5 0.30 -4.24 25.63
N THR A 6 -0.62 -5.21 25.63
CA THR A 6 -0.66 -6.26 26.66
C THR A 6 0.55 -7.20 26.51
N GLY A 7 0.94 -7.90 27.59
CA GLY A 7 2.08 -8.84 27.56
C GLY A 7 1.96 -9.90 26.45
N LYS A 8 0.76 -10.45 26.26
CA LYS A 8 0.47 -11.43 25.18
C LYS A 8 0.64 -10.84 23.77
N GLN A 9 0.27 -9.57 23.58
CA GLN A 9 0.45 -8.90 22.29
C GLN A 9 1.93 -8.62 22.00
N ARG A 10 2.70 -8.21 23.02
CA ARG A 10 4.15 -8.05 22.89
C ARG A 10 4.84 -9.36 22.52
N GLU A 11 4.53 -10.45 23.22
CA GLU A 11 5.12 -11.76 22.94
C GLU A 11 4.80 -12.25 21.53
N LYS A 12 3.56 -12.04 21.06
CA LYS A 12 3.17 -12.37 19.68
C LYS A 12 3.96 -11.57 18.64
N LEU A 13 4.17 -10.27 18.87
CA LEU A 13 4.96 -9.42 17.98
C LEU A 13 6.42 -9.88 17.96
N ILE A 14 7.03 -10.14 19.11
CA ILE A 14 8.41 -10.64 19.21
C ILE A 14 8.56 -11.99 18.52
N LYS A 15 7.59 -12.92 18.66
CA LYS A 15 7.62 -14.21 17.95
C LYS A 15 7.56 -14.07 16.43
N GLN A 16 6.83 -13.07 15.92
CA GLN A 16 6.67 -12.87 14.47
C GLN A 16 7.81 -12.04 13.85
N PHE A 17 8.33 -11.06 14.58
CA PHE A 17 9.25 -10.06 14.04
C PHE A 17 10.64 -10.06 14.71
N GLY A 18 10.86 -10.84 15.77
CA GLY A 18 12.09 -10.85 16.57
C GLY A 18 12.14 -9.73 17.62
N HIS A 19 11.38 -8.66 17.43
CA HIS A 19 11.24 -7.53 18.35
C HIS A 19 9.83 -6.95 18.34
N VAL A 20 9.59 -5.91 19.13
CA VAL A 20 8.37 -5.11 19.02
C VAL A 20 8.62 -4.07 17.93
N PRO A 21 7.95 -4.14 16.77
CA PRO A 21 8.23 -3.26 15.65
C PRO A 21 7.89 -1.82 15.99
N THR A 22 8.74 -0.91 15.52
CA THR A 22 8.57 0.53 15.62
C THR A 22 7.46 1.01 14.67
N LYS A 23 7.04 2.27 14.83
CA LYS A 23 6.01 2.85 13.94
C LYS A 23 6.53 2.91 12.50
N GLU A 24 7.80 3.26 12.35
CA GLU A 24 8.51 3.38 11.09
C GLU A 24 8.60 2.04 10.37
N GLU A 25 8.92 0.95 11.08
CA GLU A 25 8.98 -0.40 10.50
C GLU A 25 7.60 -0.91 10.07
N ILE A 26 6.56 -0.66 10.88
CA ILE A 26 5.18 -0.99 10.51
C ILE A 26 4.80 -0.22 9.24
N PHE A 27 5.17 1.05 9.18
CA PHE A 27 4.87 1.92 8.06
C PHE A 27 5.57 1.45 6.78
N GLN A 28 6.86 1.16 6.86
CA GLN A 28 7.64 0.64 5.73
C GLN A 28 7.04 -0.66 5.19
N LYS A 29 6.60 -1.57 6.06
CA LYS A 29 5.92 -2.80 5.60
C LYS A 29 4.56 -2.55 4.96
N ILE A 30 3.81 -1.55 5.41
CA ILE A 30 2.55 -1.14 4.78
C ILE A 30 2.84 -0.57 3.38
N GLU A 31 3.86 0.28 3.26
CA GLU A 31 4.30 0.84 1.98
C GLU A 31 4.72 -0.27 1.01
N GLU A 32 5.61 -1.17 1.40
CA GLU A 32 6.05 -2.31 0.59
C GLU A 32 4.87 -3.22 0.17
N SER A 33 3.89 -3.42 1.06
CA SER A 33 2.69 -4.20 0.75
C SER A 33 1.83 -3.51 -0.32
N GLN A 34 1.65 -2.20 -0.21
CA GLN A 34 0.88 -1.40 -1.15
C GLN A 34 1.57 -1.30 -2.51
N GLU A 35 2.88 -1.09 -2.54
CA GLU A 35 3.65 -1.07 -3.78
C GLU A 35 3.55 -2.40 -4.52
N ARG A 36 3.67 -3.53 -3.82
CA ARG A 36 3.47 -4.86 -4.42
C ARG A 36 2.07 -5.05 -4.97
N LEU A 37 1.05 -4.60 -4.24
CA LEU A 37 -0.35 -4.69 -4.69
C LEU A 37 -0.57 -3.83 -5.94
N VAL A 38 -0.11 -2.58 -5.94
CA VAL A 38 -0.21 -1.67 -7.08
C VAL A 38 0.55 -2.23 -8.28
N SER A 39 1.76 -2.75 -8.09
CA SER A 39 2.53 -3.40 -9.16
C SER A 39 1.81 -4.62 -9.73
N SER A 40 1.16 -5.42 -8.89
CA SER A 40 0.41 -6.60 -9.33
C SER A 40 -0.82 -6.19 -10.14
N LEU A 41 -1.56 -5.19 -9.66
CA LEU A 41 -2.72 -4.63 -10.37
C LEU A 41 -2.31 -3.96 -11.69
N ALA A 42 -1.15 -3.30 -11.73
CA ALA A 42 -0.61 -2.76 -12.96
C ALA A 42 -0.27 -3.86 -13.98
N GLY A 43 0.31 -4.97 -13.53
CA GLY A 43 0.51 -6.16 -14.35
C GLY A 43 -0.81 -6.71 -14.91
N MET A 44 -1.82 -6.85 -14.06
CA MET A 44 -3.17 -7.26 -14.48
C MET A 44 -3.78 -6.30 -15.50
N TRP A 45 -3.58 -4.98 -15.33
CA TRP A 45 -4.07 -3.98 -16.27
C TRP A 45 -3.41 -4.13 -17.65
N GLN A 46 -2.12 -4.46 -17.70
CA GLN A 46 -1.39 -4.67 -18.95
C GLN A 46 -1.83 -5.93 -19.70
N THR A 47 -2.22 -6.99 -18.98
CA THR A 47 -2.63 -8.27 -19.59
C THR A 47 -4.13 -8.44 -19.71
N ALA A 48 -4.93 -7.55 -19.12
CA ALA A 48 -6.39 -7.59 -19.21
C ALA A 48 -6.85 -7.37 -20.66
N PRO A 49 -7.96 -8.02 -21.08
CA PRO A 49 -8.60 -7.70 -22.34
C PRO A 49 -8.97 -6.21 -22.38
N ASP A 50 -9.11 -5.65 -23.58
CA ASP A 50 -9.48 -4.25 -23.78
C ASP A 50 -10.97 -3.99 -23.52
N ASP A 51 -11.44 -4.46 -22.37
CA ASP A 51 -12.77 -4.25 -21.84
C ASP A 51 -12.74 -3.08 -20.85
N PRO A 52 -13.47 -1.97 -21.13
CA PRO A 52 -13.49 -0.79 -20.26
C PRO A 52 -13.97 -1.07 -18.83
N LYS A 53 -14.87 -2.04 -18.62
CA LYS A 53 -15.37 -2.39 -17.28
C LYS A 53 -14.28 -3.12 -16.48
N ILE A 54 -13.56 -4.05 -17.10
CA ILE A 54 -12.46 -4.76 -16.44
C ILE A 54 -11.32 -3.79 -16.11
N LYS A 55 -10.89 -2.98 -17.08
CA LYS A 55 -9.84 -1.98 -16.84
C LYS A 55 -10.26 -0.94 -15.79
N GLY A 56 -11.51 -0.50 -15.80
CA GLY A 56 -12.06 0.40 -14.78
C GLY A 56 -11.99 -0.19 -13.36
N LYS A 57 -12.35 -1.46 -13.17
CA LYS A 57 -12.23 -2.13 -11.86
C LYS A 57 -10.80 -2.24 -11.37
N ILE A 58 -9.84 -2.47 -12.27
CA ILE A 58 -8.43 -2.56 -11.92
C ILE A 58 -7.90 -1.18 -11.48
N LEU A 59 -8.26 -0.11 -12.21
CA LEU A 59 -7.91 1.26 -11.83
C LEU A 59 -8.51 1.64 -10.47
N GLU A 60 -9.78 1.30 -10.23
CA GLU A 60 -10.44 1.55 -8.94
C GLU A 60 -9.74 0.80 -7.79
N ALA A 61 -9.31 -0.45 -8.03
CA ALA A 61 -8.55 -1.22 -7.04
C ALA A 61 -7.18 -0.58 -6.74
N MET A 62 -6.48 -0.08 -7.76
CA MET A 62 -5.21 0.64 -7.60
C MET A 62 -5.41 1.92 -6.77
N GLU A 63 -6.45 2.71 -7.07
CA GLU A 63 -6.76 3.92 -6.33
C GLU A 63 -7.07 3.63 -4.85
N LYS A 64 -7.84 2.58 -4.57
CA LYS A 64 -8.14 2.15 -3.19
C LYS A 64 -6.88 1.72 -2.43
N ALA A 65 -5.99 0.95 -3.07
CA ALA A 65 -4.73 0.53 -2.48
C ALA A 65 -3.87 1.73 -2.07
N MET A 66 -3.83 2.76 -2.92
CA MET A 66 -3.10 3.98 -2.64
C MET A 66 -3.78 4.83 -1.55
N LYS A 67 -5.10 5.03 -1.59
CA LYS A 67 -5.85 5.77 -0.55
C LYS A 67 -5.68 5.18 0.85
N LEU A 68 -5.49 3.86 0.95
CA LEU A 68 -5.21 3.22 2.23
C LEU A 68 -3.93 3.79 2.88
N ARG A 69 -2.90 4.12 2.09
CA ARG A 69 -1.67 4.78 2.56
C ARG A 69 -1.98 6.13 3.20
N GLN A 70 -2.72 6.98 2.49
CA GLN A 70 -3.15 8.28 2.96
C GLN A 70 -3.93 8.20 4.27
N ASN A 71 -4.83 7.21 4.39
CA ASN A 71 -5.60 7.01 5.60
C ASN A 71 -4.72 6.61 6.79
N VAL A 72 -3.72 5.76 6.59
CA VAL A 72 -2.76 5.38 7.65
C VAL A 72 -1.99 6.62 8.15
N TYR A 73 -1.48 7.47 7.26
CA TYR A 73 -0.81 8.72 7.68
C TYR A 73 -1.74 9.64 8.47
N LYS A 74 -2.93 9.92 7.96
CA LYS A 74 -3.87 10.85 8.61
C LYS A 74 -4.39 10.33 9.95
N THR A 75 -4.71 9.04 10.04
CA THR A 75 -5.43 8.48 11.20
C THR A 75 -4.51 7.89 12.26
N VAL A 76 -3.40 7.26 11.86
CA VAL A 76 -2.47 6.57 12.77
C VAL A 76 -1.31 7.49 13.15
N LEU A 77 -0.67 8.11 12.14
CA LEU A 77 0.50 8.97 12.37
C LEU A 77 0.09 10.40 12.71
N LYS A 78 -1.08 10.85 12.23
CA LYS A 78 -1.51 12.26 12.27
C LYS A 78 -0.50 13.18 11.59
N GLU A 79 0.13 12.66 10.54
CA GLU A 79 1.13 13.35 9.73
C GLU A 79 0.57 13.67 8.34
N GLU A 80 1.26 14.57 7.63
CA GLU A 80 0.93 14.87 6.25
C GLU A 80 1.18 13.63 5.38
N PRO A 81 0.17 13.15 4.64
CA PRO A 81 0.33 11.99 3.81
C PRO A 81 1.21 12.29 2.60
N PRO A 82 1.96 11.30 2.09
CA PRO A 82 2.74 11.45 0.87
C PRO A 82 1.81 11.69 -0.32
N GLU A 83 2.32 12.43 -1.29
CA GLU A 83 1.60 12.71 -2.52
C GLU A 83 1.36 11.40 -3.30
N ILE A 84 0.09 11.09 -3.56
CA ILE A 84 -0.30 9.92 -4.31
C ILE A 84 -0.40 10.30 -5.78
N ARG A 85 0.44 9.68 -6.61
CA ARG A 85 0.33 9.82 -8.06
C ARG A 85 -0.90 9.06 -8.57
N PRO A 86 -1.68 9.61 -9.51
CA PRO A 86 -2.81 8.91 -10.13
C PRO A 86 -2.39 7.58 -10.76
N PRO A 87 -3.24 6.54 -10.70
CA PRO A 87 -2.93 5.23 -11.29
C PRO A 87 -2.51 5.32 -12.76
N GLU A 88 -3.11 6.25 -13.53
CA GLU A 88 -2.83 6.46 -14.95
C GLU A 88 -1.38 6.90 -15.18
N LYS A 89 -0.88 7.84 -14.36
CA LYS A 89 0.52 8.32 -14.43
C LYS A 89 1.52 7.25 -13.97
N LEU A 90 1.11 6.36 -13.05
CA LEU A 90 1.93 5.22 -12.65
C LEU A 90 2.06 4.21 -13.79
N LEU A 91 0.96 3.94 -14.49
CA LEU A 91 0.94 3.04 -15.65
C LEU A 91 1.76 3.60 -16.82
N GLU A 92 1.73 4.91 -17.07
CA GLU A 92 2.56 5.57 -18.08
C GLU A 92 4.06 5.38 -17.81
N ASN A 93 4.51 5.62 -16.57
CA ASN A 93 5.91 5.44 -16.20
C ASN A 93 6.38 3.98 -16.27
N MET A 94 5.48 3.01 -16.02
CA MET A 94 5.79 1.59 -16.17
C MET A 94 5.92 1.15 -17.64
N LYS A 95 5.24 1.82 -18.58
CA LYS A 95 5.42 1.57 -20.02
C LYS A 95 6.80 1.99 -20.52
N ILE A 96 7.41 3.02 -19.92
CA ILE A 96 8.72 3.56 -20.32
C ILE A 96 9.88 2.61 -19.94
N LYS A 97 9.69 1.71 -18.96
CA LYS A 97 10.72 0.73 -18.54
C LYS A 97 10.86 -0.51 -19.45
N LYS A 98 10.12 -0.60 -20.56
CA LYS A 98 10.34 -1.61 -21.61
C LYS A 98 11.18 -1.01 -22.76
N HIS A 99 12.48 -0.82 -22.53
CA HIS A 99 13.47 -0.70 -23.60
C HIS A 99 14.75 -1.41 -23.21
#